data_AF-A0A6G2X8Q1-F1
#
_entry.id   AF-A0A6G2X8Q1-F1
#
_cell.length_a   1.000
_cell.length_b   1.000
_cell.length_c   1.000
_cell.angle_alpha   90.00
_cell.angle_beta   90.00
_cell.angle_gamma   90.00
#
_symmetry.space_group_name_H-M   'P 1'
#
loop_
_entity.id
_entity.type
_entity.pdbx_description
1 polymer ?
#
loop_
_entity_poly.entity_id
_entity_poly.type
_entity_poly.pdbx_seq_one_letter_code
_entity_poly.pdbx_strand_id
1 'polypeptide(L)' 'MFERDAGPYGITHGPDDALWFNLVHRGRTGQVTAEGRIDEYDLPSPSSGPHGIALGPDGAVWTAREIGTVARLTLR' A
#
# COMPACT_ATOMS: atom_id res chain seq x y z
N MET A 1 0.35 -9.05 -16.89
CA MET A 1 -0.35 -10.15 -16.19
C MET A 1 -0.12 -9.92 -14.71
N PHE A 2 -1.16 -9.68 -13.90
CA PHE A 2 -0.99 -9.56 -12.45
C PHE A 2 -0.42 -10.89 -11.94
N GLU A 3 0.70 -10.85 -11.23
CA GLU A 3 1.23 -12.04 -10.57
C GLU A 3 0.15 -12.53 -9.60
N ARG A 4 -0.35 -13.76 -9.80
CA ARG A 4 -1.47 -14.34 -9.04
C ARG A 4 -1.20 -14.44 -7.53
N ASP A 5 0.04 -14.18 -7.11
CA ASP A 5 0.52 -14.38 -5.75
C ASP A 5 0.85 -13.07 -5.01
N ALA A 6 0.51 -11.89 -5.55
CA ALA A 6 0.85 -10.62 -4.91
C ALA A 6 -0.01 -10.32 -3.67
N GLY A 7 -1.25 -10.82 -3.64
CA GLY A 7 -2.18 -10.69 -2.52
C GLY A 7 -2.68 -9.26 -2.26
N PRO A 8 -3.35 -8.59 -3.22
CA PRO A 8 -4.03 -7.33 -2.92
C PRO A 8 -5.13 -7.54 -1.86
N TYR A 9 -5.18 -6.70 -0.82
CA TYR A 9 -6.12 -6.87 0.31
C TYR A 9 -6.90 -5.60 0.65
N GLY A 10 -6.27 -4.63 1.29
CA GLY A 10 -6.88 -3.33 1.62
C GLY A 10 -6.67 -2.32 0.51
N ILE A 11 -7.62 -1.39 0.33
CA ILE A 11 -7.54 -0.25 -0.60
C ILE A 11 -8.11 1.02 0.04
N THR A 12 -7.54 2.18 -0.29
CA THR A 12 -8.01 3.52 0.12
C THR A 12 -7.79 4.52 -1.01
N HIS A 13 -8.55 5.62 -1.00
CA HIS A 13 -8.15 6.83 -1.74
C HIS A 13 -6.84 7.36 -1.15
N GLY A 14 -5.98 7.95 -1.97
CA GLY A 14 -4.76 8.60 -1.51
C GLY A 14 -4.51 9.94 -2.22
N PRO A 15 -3.27 10.45 -2.13
CA PRO A 15 -2.86 11.66 -2.83
C PRO A 15 -2.93 11.52 -4.35
N ASP A 16 -3.01 12.65 -5.04
CA ASP A 16 -2.93 12.77 -6.51
C ASP A 16 -4.00 11.96 -7.27
N ASP A 17 -5.22 11.89 -6.72
CA ASP A 17 -6.36 11.13 -7.25
C ASP A 17 -6.04 9.65 -7.55
N ALA A 18 -5.03 9.10 -6.86
CA ALA A 18 -4.64 7.71 -6.97
C ALA A 18 -5.29 6.86 -5.87
N LEU A 19 -5.54 5.59 -6.20
CA LEU A 19 -5.92 4.59 -5.21
C LEU A 19 -4.66 3.89 -4.70
N TRP A 20 -4.65 3.59 -3.41
CA TRP A 20 -3.55 2.92 -2.75
C TRP A 20 -4.01 1.61 -2.17
N PHE A 21 -3.22 0.56 -2.33
CA PHE A 21 -3.58 -0.80 -1.89
C PHE A 21 -2.39 -1.54 -1.30
N ASN A 22 -2.65 -2.51 -0.44
CA ASN A 22 -1.60 -3.35 0.13
C ASN A 22 -1.44 -4.67 -0.61
N LEU A 23 -0.21 -5.17 -0.71
CA LEU A 23 0.15 -6.49 -1.26
C LEU A 23 0.69 -7.38 -0.12
N VAL A 24 -0.19 -8.17 0.49
CA VAL A 24 0.05 -8.86 1.77
C VAL A 24 1.13 -9.94 1.67
N HIS A 25 1.28 -10.56 0.50
CA HIS A 25 2.26 -11.62 0.26
C HIS A 25 3.63 -11.09 -0.21
N ARG A 26 3.74 -9.78 -0.45
CA ARG A 26 4.97 -9.13 -0.91
C ARG A 26 5.55 -8.16 0.11
N GLY A 27 4.78 -7.78 1.13
CA GLY A 27 5.18 -6.73 2.07
C GLY A 27 5.32 -5.38 1.41
N ARG A 28 4.40 -5.07 0.49
CA ARG A 28 4.40 -3.84 -0.33
C ARG A 28 3.10 -3.09 -0.21
N THR A 29 3.15 -1.83 -0.59
CA THR A 29 1.98 -1.01 -0.89
C THR A 29 2.08 -0.54 -2.34
N GLY A 30 1.00 -0.68 -3.10
CA GLY A 30 0.89 -0.16 -4.47
C GLY A 30 0.08 1.12 -4.53
N GLN A 31 0.37 1.95 -5.52
CA GLN A 31 -0.42 3.10 -5.96
C GLN A 31 -0.89 2.82 -7.39
N VAL A 32 -2.16 3.10 -7.69
CA VAL A 32 -2.71 3.01 -9.05
C VAL A 32 -3.43 4.30 -9.43
N THR A 33 -3.11 4.86 -10.60
CA THR A 33 -3.79 6.05 -11.14
C THR A 33 -5.09 5.68 -11.86
N ALA A 34 -5.92 6.68 -12.18
CA ALA A 34 -7.16 6.48 -12.95
C ALA A 34 -6.90 5.85 -14.34
N GLU A 35 -5.72 6.09 -14.92
CA GLU A 35 -5.29 5.50 -16.19
C GLU A 35 -4.72 4.08 -16.04
N GLY A 36 -4.67 3.55 -14.82
CA GLY A 36 -4.21 2.19 -14.52
C GLY A 36 -2.68 2.03 -14.44
N ARG A 37 -1.91 3.13 -14.35
CA ARG A 37 -0.48 3.04 -14.06
C ARG A 37 -0.29 2.61 -12.62
N ILE A 38 0.56 1.61 -12.38
CA ILE A 38 0.82 1.05 -11.05
C ILE A 38 2.28 1.24 -10.68
N ASP A 39 2.50 1.80 -9.50
CA ASP A 39 3.80 1.89 -8.83
C ASP A 39 3.73 1.09 -7.51
N GLU A 40 4.79 0.36 -7.16
CA GLU A 40 4.87 -0.42 -5.93
C GLU A 40 6.01 0.05 -5.03
N TYR A 41 5.76 0.06 -3.72
CA TYR A 41 6.68 0.51 -2.70
C TYR A 41 6.94 -0.61 -1.69
N ASP A 42 8.21 -0.96 -1.50
CA ASP A 42 8.63 -1.89 -0.45
C ASP A 42 8.38 -1.26 0.93
N LEU A 43 7.73 -2.01 1.81
CA LEU A 43 7.70 -1.67 3.23
C LEU A 43 8.99 -2.14 3.89
N PRO A 44 9.39 -1.52 5.00
CA PRO A 44 10.35 -2.16 5.91
C PRO A 44 9.84 -3.58 6.19
N SER A 45 10.71 -4.60 6.21
CA SER A 45 10.38 -6.02 6.40
C SER A 45 9.36 -6.60 5.38
N PRO A 46 9.82 -7.30 4.33
CA PRO A 46 8.96 -7.92 3.31
C PRO A 46 7.95 -8.96 3.84
N SER A 47 8.22 -9.58 4.99
CA SER A 47 7.34 -10.55 5.64
C SER A 47 6.31 -9.91 6.58
N SER A 48 5.90 -8.65 6.33
CA SER A 48 5.15 -7.87 7.30
C SER A 48 3.63 -7.93 7.20
N GLY A 49 3.08 -8.54 6.15
CA GLY A 49 1.64 -8.73 6.00
C GLY A 49 0.82 -7.44 6.17
N PRO A 50 1.01 -6.40 5.33
CA PRO A 50 0.26 -5.14 5.48
C PRO A 50 -1.24 -5.33 5.18
N HIS A 51 -2.13 -5.30 6.16
CA HIS A 51 -3.57 -5.54 5.95
C HIS A 51 -4.37 -4.24 5.93
N GLY A 52 -4.32 -3.48 7.02
CA GLY A 52 -5.03 -2.20 7.12
C GLY A 52 -4.33 -1.12 6.30
N ILE A 53 -5.11 -0.24 5.65
CA ILE A 53 -4.61 0.92 4.94
C ILE A 53 -5.55 2.11 5.14
N ALA A 54 -5.00 3.30 5.33
CA ALA A 54 -5.78 4.53 5.47
C ALA A 54 -4.98 5.75 4.99
N LEU A 55 -5.68 6.72 4.39
CA LEU A 55 -5.16 8.06 4.18
C LEU A 55 -5.23 8.86 5.48
N GLY A 56 -4.10 9.39 5.93
CA GLY A 56 -4.02 10.28 7.08
C GLY A 56 -4.38 11.73 6.73
N PRO A 57 -4.77 12.55 7.71
CA PRO A 57 -5.04 13.98 7.50
C PRO A 57 -3.79 14.78 7.12
N ASP A 58 -2.61 14.19 7.30
CA ASP A 58 -1.31 14.72 6.88
C ASP A 58 -0.98 14.43 5.40
N GLY A 59 -1.90 13.81 4.67
CA GLY A 59 -1.70 13.40 3.27
C GLY A 59 -0.82 12.15 3.11
N ALA A 60 -0.38 11.52 4.20
CA ALA A 60 0.39 10.28 4.13
C ALA A 60 -0.52 9.06 4.09
N VAL A 61 -0.07 7.99 3.45
CA VAL A 61 -0.75 6.69 3.48
C VAL A 61 -0.15 5.85 4.60
N TRP A 62 -1.01 5.34 5.48
CA TRP A 62 -0.64 4.56 6.64
C TRP A 62 -1.05 3.11 6.45
N THR A 63 -0.15 2.18 6.76
CA THR A 63 -0.39 0.75 6.63
C THR A 63 -0.14 0.02 7.94
N ALA A 64 -1.10 -0.78 8.39
CA ALA A 64 -1.01 -1.61 9.58
C ALA A 64 -0.48 -3.01 9.20
N ARG A 65 0.57 -3.45 9.88
CA ARG A 65 1.36 -4.64 9.56
C ARG A 65 1.16 -5.71 10.63
N GLU A 66 1.10 -6.98 10.22
CA GLU A 66 0.91 -8.13 11.12
C GLU A 66 2.05 -8.32 12.14
N ILE A 67 3.16 -7.60 11.97
CA ILE A 67 4.26 -7.58 12.93
C ILE A 67 4.10 -6.53 14.05
N GLY A 68 2.89 -6.01 14.27
CA GLY A 68 2.58 -5.10 15.38
C GLY A 68 3.08 -3.67 15.20
N THR A 69 3.25 -3.22 13.96
CA THR A 69 3.71 -1.85 13.65
C THR A 69 2.89 -1.22 12.53
N VAL A 70 3.01 0.09 12.40
CA VAL A 70 2.48 0.83 11.25
C VAL A 70 3.64 1.39 10.41
N ALA A 71 3.49 1.42 9.09
CA ALA A 71 4.39 2.18 8.23
C ALA A 71 3.66 3.39 7.62
N ARG A 72 4.41 4.46 7.40
CA ARG A 72 3.94 5.72 6.82
C ARG A 72 4.62 5.91 5.47
N LEU A 73 3.83 6.11 4.42
CA LEU A 73 4.29 6.43 3.08
C LEU A 73 3.95 7.89 2.77
N THR A 74 4.95 8.64 2.31
CA THR A 74 4.80 10.04 1.91
C THR A 74 5.41 10.17 0.54
N LEU A 75 4.59 10.53 -0.46
CA LEU A 75 5.11 10.94 -1.76
C LEU A 75 5.80 12.30 -1.62
N ARG A 76 6.94 12.45 -2.26
CA ARG A 76 7.70 13.71 -2.31
C ARG A 76 7.39 14.45 -3.59
#